data_AF-A0A2R6NB98-F1
#
_entry.id   AF-A0A2R6NB98-F1
#
_cell.length_a   1.000
_cell.length_b   1.000
_cell.length_c   1.000
_cell.angle_alpha   90.00
_cell.angle_beta   90.00
_cell.angle_gamma   90.00
#
_symmetry.space_group_name_H-M   'P 1'
#
loop_
_entity.id
_entity.type
_entity.pdbx_description
1 polymer ?
#
loop_
_entity_poly.entity_id
_entity_poly.type
_entity_poly.pdbx_seq_one_letter_code
_entity_poly.pdbx_strand_id
1 'polypeptide(L)'
;MSELNDEVFAAARQRGRTLLTEELVALIERHHPHDRPGVAREVVTRYADRLDGERAYNFDRDAFLDEVDARLVDTETWRRTDALYALGNDRVSRYPTRWHDALGGSRDVREYVDFLLGETDGFLDDLDSGAAGRGIPENELLDVVSVVGRTDRETAKAEVERAREAGDLAEDADQHPEARVRPVE
;
A
#
# COMPACT_ATOMS: atom_id res chain seq x y z
N MET A 1 22.08 4.31 8.02
CA MET A 1 20.79 4.83 8.51
C MET A 1 20.26 5.73 7.41
N SER A 2 19.16 5.36 6.75
CA SER A 2 18.51 6.21 5.76
C SER A 2 17.87 7.41 6.46
N GLU A 3 17.90 8.56 5.80
CA GLU A 3 17.19 9.75 6.24
C GLU A 3 15.68 9.55 6.09
N LEU A 4 14.90 10.25 6.93
CA LEU A 4 13.43 10.26 6.82
C LEU A 4 13.06 11.00 5.52
N ASN A 5 12.04 10.51 4.82
CA ASN A 5 11.60 11.08 3.56
C ASN A 5 10.55 12.18 3.81
N ASP A 6 10.83 13.39 3.33
CA ASP A 6 9.96 14.57 3.50
C ASP A 6 8.59 14.42 2.82
N GLU A 7 8.47 13.58 1.79
CA GLU A 7 7.20 13.30 1.12
C GLU A 7 6.18 12.64 2.05
N VAL A 8 6.64 11.81 3.00
CA VAL A 8 5.77 11.22 4.01
C VAL A 8 5.13 12.30 4.88
N PHE A 9 5.92 13.28 5.32
CA PHE A 9 5.42 14.39 6.14
C PHE A 9 4.51 15.32 5.33
N ALA A 10 4.84 15.59 4.07
CA ALA A 10 3.99 16.37 3.18
C ALA A 10 2.62 15.70 2.96
N ALA A 11 2.60 14.40 2.69
CA ALA A 11 1.38 13.62 2.54
C ALA A 11 0.58 13.53 3.84
N ALA A 12 1.25 13.30 4.97
CA ALA A 12 0.62 13.28 6.29
C ALA A 12 -0.02 14.64 6.62
N ARG A 13 0.63 15.76 6.26
CA ARG A 13 0.08 17.11 6.43
C ARG A 13 -1.15 17.36 5.59
N GLN A 14 -1.16 16.87 4.35
CA GLN A 14 -2.30 17.04 3.45
C GLN A 14 -3.56 16.33 3.98
N ARG A 15 -3.39 15.13 4.56
CA ARG A 15 -4.49 14.37 5.19
C ARG A 15 -4.83 14.86 6.60
N GLY A 16 -3.85 15.36 7.34
CA GLY A 16 -4.04 15.92 8.68
C GLY A 16 -4.74 14.92 9.63
N ARG A 17 -5.84 15.34 10.25
CA ARG A 17 -6.57 14.55 11.25
C ARG A 17 -7.34 13.35 10.68
N THR A 18 -7.46 13.24 9.35
CA THR A 18 -8.14 12.10 8.72
C THR A 18 -7.18 10.99 8.33
N LEU A 19 -5.87 11.16 8.54
CA LEU A 19 -4.87 10.15 8.25
C LEU A 19 -5.04 8.97 9.23
N LEU A 20 -5.31 7.79 8.68
CA LEU A 20 -5.42 6.56 9.45
C LEU A 20 -4.04 5.93 9.69
N THR A 21 -3.94 5.07 10.71
CA THR A 21 -2.68 4.41 11.10
C THR A 21 -2.10 3.57 9.96
N GLU A 22 -2.93 2.78 9.30
CA GLU A 22 -2.55 1.93 8.16
C GLU A 22 -2.13 2.75 6.94
N GLU A 23 -2.76 3.91 6.73
CA GLU A 23 -2.38 4.84 5.65
C GLU A 23 -1.00 5.44 5.93
N LEU A 24 -0.71 5.84 7.17
CA LEU A 24 0.62 6.35 7.53
C LEU A 24 1.69 5.27 7.38
N VAL A 25 1.43 4.03 7.81
CA VAL A 25 2.37 2.92 7.60
C VAL A 25 2.57 2.65 6.11
N ALA A 26 1.51 2.64 5.30
CA ALA A 26 1.63 2.48 3.85
C ALA A 26 2.40 3.63 3.18
N LEU A 27 2.24 4.87 3.63
CA LEU A 27 3.02 6.01 3.16
C LEU A 27 4.50 5.86 3.52
N ILE A 28 4.80 5.46 4.76
CA ILE A 28 6.18 5.19 5.19
C ILE A 28 6.79 4.07 4.36
N GLU A 29 6.08 2.95 4.18
CA GLU A 29 6.54 1.80 3.40
C GLU A 29 6.80 2.15 1.94
N ARG A 30 5.98 3.02 1.35
CA ARG A 30 6.13 3.44 -0.04
C ARG A 30 7.32 4.37 -0.27
N HIS A 31 7.54 5.34 0.63
CA HIS A 31 8.49 6.42 0.39
C HIS A 31 9.82 6.24 1.12
N HIS A 32 9.87 5.46 2.20
CA HIS A 32 11.13 5.20 2.90
C HIS A 32 11.96 4.18 2.13
N PRO A 33 13.23 4.48 1.79
CA PRO A 33 14.09 3.52 1.10
C PRO A 33 14.34 2.27 1.97
N HIS A 34 14.00 1.10 1.45
CA HIS A 34 14.30 -0.20 2.07
C HIS A 34 14.55 -1.27 1.01
N ASP A 35 15.30 -2.31 1.40
CA ASP A 35 15.75 -3.40 0.53
C ASP A 35 14.97 -4.71 0.73
N ARG A 36 14.02 -4.71 1.66
CA ARG A 36 13.27 -5.89 2.12
C ARG A 36 11.79 -5.56 2.28
N PRO A 37 10.88 -6.54 2.10
CA PRO A 37 9.45 -6.38 2.35
C PRO A 37 9.12 -5.68 3.69
N GLY A 38 8.17 -4.75 3.69
CA GLY A 38 7.78 -3.99 4.87
C GLY A 38 8.73 -2.86 5.23
N VAL A 39 8.49 -2.28 6.39
CA VAL A 39 9.38 -1.33 7.07
C VAL A 39 9.70 -1.81 8.47
N ALA A 40 10.93 -1.57 8.92
CA ALA A 40 11.30 -1.88 10.30
C ALA A 40 10.48 -1.03 11.27
N ARG A 41 10.03 -1.60 12.39
CA ARG A 41 9.26 -0.86 13.40
C ARG A 41 10.02 0.36 13.93
N GLU A 42 11.35 0.24 14.08
CA GLU A 42 12.20 1.37 14.45
C GLU A 42 12.06 2.55 13.47
N VAL A 43 11.92 2.30 12.18
CA VAL A 43 11.70 3.36 11.18
C VAL A 43 10.33 4.01 11.38
N VAL A 44 9.29 3.20 11.60
CA VAL A 44 7.94 3.68 11.90
C VAL A 44 7.95 4.57 13.14
N THR A 45 8.65 4.17 14.21
CA THR A 45 8.83 4.96 15.43
C THR A 45 9.52 6.29 15.15
N ARG A 46 10.57 6.32 14.32
CA ARG A 46 11.27 7.57 13.98
C ARG A 46 10.38 8.57 13.21
N TYR A 47 9.51 8.09 12.33
CA TYR A 47 8.52 8.96 11.68
C TYR A 47 7.50 9.50 12.69
N ALA A 48 7.02 8.65 13.60
CA ALA A 48 6.11 9.06 14.67
C ALA A 48 6.74 10.10 15.62
N ASP A 49 8.01 9.90 16.02
CA ASP A 49 8.78 10.86 16.83
C ASP A 49 8.84 12.24 16.16
N ARG A 50 9.08 12.26 14.84
CA ARG A 50 9.20 13.50 14.08
C ARG A 50 7.87 14.22 13.96
N LEU A 51 6.76 13.50 13.74
CA LEU A 51 5.41 14.06 13.65
C LEU A 51 4.93 14.64 14.98
N ASP A 52 5.18 13.95 16.09
CA ASP A 52 4.83 14.40 17.45
C ASP A 52 5.59 15.66 17.86
N GLY A 53 6.87 15.76 17.46
CA GLY A 53 7.68 16.95 17.68
C GLY A 53 7.20 18.20 16.91
N GLU A 54 6.35 18.03 15.89
CA GLU A 54 5.81 19.15 15.13
C GLU A 54 4.44 19.59 15.67
N ARG A 55 4.42 20.76 16.33
CA ARG A 55 3.21 21.38 16.91
C ARG A 55 2.02 21.51 15.95
N ALA A 56 2.25 21.44 14.65
CA ALA A 56 1.22 21.57 13.62
C ALA A 56 0.32 20.32 13.49
N TYR A 57 0.74 19.15 13.97
CA TYR A 57 0.07 17.89 13.62
C TYR A 57 -0.95 17.41 14.64
N ASN A 58 -0.93 17.92 15.89
CA ASN A 58 -1.72 17.34 17.00
C ASN A 58 -1.72 15.80 16.94
N PHE A 59 -0.54 15.25 16.65
CA PHE A 59 -0.27 13.85 16.48
C PHE A 59 0.21 13.34 17.82
N ASP A 60 -0.32 12.20 18.26
CA ASP A 60 0.08 11.54 19.49
C ASP A 60 0.89 10.31 19.08
N ARG A 61 2.20 10.38 19.30
CA ARG A 61 3.11 9.28 18.98
C ARG A 61 2.73 7.98 19.68
N ASP A 62 2.47 8.03 20.98
CA ASP A 62 2.29 6.82 21.78
C ASP A 62 0.96 6.15 21.38
N ALA A 63 -0.09 6.94 21.18
CA ALA A 63 -1.36 6.43 20.67
C ALA A 63 -1.24 5.81 19.26
N PHE A 64 -0.43 6.41 18.38
CA PHE A 64 -0.17 5.83 17.05
C PHE A 64 0.56 4.48 17.15
N LEU A 65 1.60 4.38 17.97
CA LEU A 65 2.37 3.14 18.14
C LEU A 65 1.52 2.03 18.77
N ASP A 66 0.70 2.36 19.77
CA ASP A 66 -0.26 1.44 20.37
C ASP A 66 -1.27 0.92 19.34
N GLU A 67 -1.74 1.79 18.43
CA GLU A 67 -2.66 1.39 17.37
C GLU A 67 -1.98 0.52 16.31
N VAL A 68 -0.70 0.79 15.99
CA VAL A 68 0.10 -0.09 15.11
C VAL A 68 0.18 -1.49 15.72
N ASP A 69 0.43 -1.59 17.04
CA ASP A 69 0.44 -2.86 17.75
C ASP A 69 -0.91 -3.56 17.75
N ALA A 70 -1.99 -2.82 17.99
CA ALA A 70 -3.35 -3.38 18.04
C ALA A 70 -3.82 -3.90 16.68
N ARG A 71 -3.37 -3.29 15.58
CA ARG A 71 -3.71 -3.70 14.20
C ARG A 71 -2.79 -4.77 13.63
N LEU A 72 -1.70 -5.10 14.31
CA LEU A 72 -0.72 -6.05 13.83
C LEU A 72 -1.28 -7.48 13.86
N VAL A 73 -1.21 -8.16 12.72
CA VAL A 73 -1.61 -9.55 12.54
C VAL A 73 -0.45 -10.37 12.00
N ASP A 74 -0.32 -11.60 12.49
CA ASP A 74 0.64 -12.59 12.04
C ASP A 74 -0.07 -13.64 11.20
N THR A 75 -0.29 -13.31 9.93
CA THR A 75 -1.02 -14.14 8.96
C THR A 75 -0.47 -13.85 7.58
N GLU A 76 -0.34 -14.89 6.77
CA GLU A 76 0.23 -14.77 5.42
C GLU A 76 -0.80 -14.31 4.38
N THR A 77 -2.09 -14.31 4.73
CA THR A 77 -3.19 -13.94 3.84
C THR A 77 -3.92 -12.68 4.30
N TRP A 78 -4.61 -12.04 3.36
CA TRP A 78 -5.40 -10.85 3.62
C TRP A 78 -6.49 -11.11 4.67
N ARG A 79 -6.72 -10.11 5.53
CA ARG A 79 -7.76 -10.14 6.55
C ARG A 79 -8.74 -8.99 6.44
N ARG A 80 -8.22 -7.78 6.25
CA ARG A 80 -8.99 -6.53 6.25
C ARG A 80 -8.13 -5.35 5.83
N THR A 81 -8.77 -4.27 5.40
CA THR A 81 -8.14 -3.01 5.00
C THR A 81 -7.39 -2.30 6.13
N ASP A 82 -7.85 -2.38 7.38
CA ASP A 82 -7.20 -1.73 8.53
C ASP A 82 -6.14 -2.61 9.21
N ALA A 83 -5.86 -3.81 8.70
CA ALA A 83 -4.83 -4.69 9.25
C ALA A 83 -3.42 -4.27 8.83
N LEU A 84 -2.47 -4.47 9.73
CA LEU A 84 -1.03 -4.39 9.49
C LEU A 84 -0.42 -5.78 9.62
N TYR A 85 0.49 -6.16 8.73
CA TYR A 85 1.02 -7.52 8.69
C TYR A 85 2.44 -7.57 9.23
N ALA A 86 2.68 -8.48 10.16
CA ALA A 86 4.01 -8.80 10.64
C ALA A 86 4.74 -9.67 9.60
N LEU A 87 5.86 -9.19 9.07
CA LEU A 87 6.67 -9.92 8.08
C LEU A 87 7.88 -10.65 8.72
N GLY A 88 7.89 -10.77 10.04
CA GLY A 88 9.04 -11.21 10.81
C GLY A 88 10.17 -10.17 10.87
N ASN A 89 11.20 -10.45 11.67
CA ASN A 89 12.35 -9.54 11.89
C ASN A 89 11.98 -8.11 12.27
N ASP A 90 10.90 -7.96 13.05
CA ASP A 90 10.39 -6.66 13.49
C ASP A 90 10.04 -5.71 12.33
N ARG A 91 9.44 -6.27 11.27
CA ARG A 91 8.96 -5.54 10.09
C ARG A 91 7.45 -5.59 9.99
N VAL A 92 6.88 -4.44 9.65
CA VAL A 92 5.45 -4.24 9.45
C VAL A 92 5.19 -3.81 8.01
N SER A 93 4.10 -4.28 7.43
CA SER A 93 3.69 -3.97 6.07
C SER A 93 2.19 -3.75 6.00
N ARG A 94 1.75 -2.95 5.02
CA ARG A 94 0.32 -2.83 4.68
C ARG A 94 -0.26 -4.10 4.05
N TYR A 95 0.60 -4.91 3.42
CA TYR A 95 0.23 -6.12 2.68
C TYR A 95 0.81 -7.40 3.31
N PRO A 96 0.13 -8.56 3.19
CA PRO A 96 0.59 -9.83 3.76
C PRO A 96 1.91 -10.35 3.19
N THR A 97 2.61 -11.21 3.94
CA THR A 97 3.89 -11.83 3.51
C THR A 97 3.76 -12.56 2.18
N ARG A 98 2.68 -13.30 1.95
CA ARG A 98 2.46 -14.05 0.70
C ARG A 98 2.49 -13.17 -0.54
N TRP A 99 2.03 -11.92 -0.43
CA TRP A 99 2.01 -10.99 -1.56
C TRP A 99 3.43 -10.55 -1.91
N HIS A 100 4.22 -10.25 -0.88
CA HIS A 100 5.65 -9.95 -1.04
C HIS A 100 6.45 -11.11 -1.61
N ASP A 101 6.16 -12.34 -1.16
CA ASP A 101 6.84 -13.54 -1.67
C ASP A 101 6.45 -13.86 -3.13
N ALA A 102 5.18 -13.66 -3.48
CA ALA A 102 4.67 -13.94 -4.82
C ALA A 102 5.08 -12.86 -5.84
N LEU A 103 4.96 -11.58 -5.48
CA LEU A 103 5.02 -10.46 -6.42
C LEU A 103 6.24 -9.56 -6.22
N GLY A 104 6.95 -9.63 -5.08
CA GLY A 104 7.91 -8.59 -4.68
C GLY A 104 9.18 -8.46 -5.52
N GLY A 105 9.36 -9.30 -6.55
CA GLY A 105 10.39 -9.17 -7.59
C GLY A 105 9.84 -8.92 -9.00
N SER A 106 8.51 -8.93 -9.17
CA SER A 106 7.85 -8.76 -10.45
C SER A 106 7.59 -7.28 -10.75
N ARG A 107 7.74 -6.92 -12.02
CA ARG A 107 7.29 -5.65 -12.60
C ARG A 107 6.12 -5.85 -13.57
N ASP A 108 5.67 -7.09 -13.73
CA ASP A 108 4.58 -7.42 -14.63
C ASP A 108 3.25 -7.10 -13.95
N VAL A 109 2.67 -5.94 -14.26
CA VAL A 109 1.40 -5.50 -13.67
C VAL A 109 0.27 -6.49 -13.94
N ARG A 110 0.32 -7.27 -15.04
CA ARG A 110 -0.66 -8.32 -15.30
C ARG A 110 -0.62 -9.40 -14.22
N GLU A 111 0.58 -9.79 -13.79
CA GLU A 111 0.76 -10.76 -12.70
C GLU A 111 0.16 -10.26 -11.38
N TYR A 112 0.29 -8.96 -11.09
CA TYR A 112 -0.37 -8.34 -9.93
C TYR A 112 -1.90 -8.42 -10.04
N VAL A 113 -2.45 -8.04 -11.20
CA VAL A 113 -3.90 -8.07 -11.41
C VAL A 113 -4.45 -9.49 -11.33
N ASP A 114 -3.81 -10.45 -11.99
CA ASP A 114 -4.21 -11.87 -11.95
C ASP A 114 -4.13 -12.44 -10.53
N PHE A 115 -3.07 -12.11 -9.79
CA PHE A 115 -2.90 -12.55 -8.40
C PHE A 115 -3.99 -11.97 -7.50
N LEU A 116 -4.23 -10.66 -7.56
CA LEU A 116 -5.20 -9.97 -6.71
C LEU A 116 -6.66 -10.36 -7.04
N LEU A 117 -6.98 -10.64 -8.31
CA LEU A 117 -8.28 -11.18 -8.71
C LEU A 117 -8.47 -12.65 -8.28
N GLY A 118 -7.38 -13.41 -8.20
CA GLY A 118 -7.37 -14.78 -7.70
C GLY A 118 -7.37 -14.88 -6.17
N GLU A 119 -7.16 -13.78 -5.46
CA GLU A 119 -7.09 -13.79 -4.00
C GLU A 119 -8.50 -13.95 -3.40
N THR A 120 -8.76 -15.13 -2.85
CA THR A 120 -10.10 -15.54 -2.39
C THR A 120 -10.46 -15.01 -1.00
N ASP A 121 -9.51 -14.41 -0.27
CA ASP A 121 -9.64 -14.09 1.15
C ASP A 121 -10.22 -12.69 1.43
N GLY A 122 -10.99 -12.12 0.49
CA GLY A 122 -11.82 -10.94 0.73
C GLY A 122 -11.20 -9.58 0.40
N PHE A 123 -10.02 -9.54 -0.23
CA PHE A 123 -9.40 -8.26 -0.63
C PHE A 123 -10.33 -7.42 -1.53
N LEU A 124 -10.90 -8.03 -2.57
CA LEU A 124 -11.82 -7.33 -3.47
C LEU A 124 -13.13 -6.94 -2.78
N ASP A 125 -13.61 -7.75 -1.83
CA ASP A 125 -14.84 -7.48 -1.08
C ASP A 125 -14.66 -6.25 -0.17
N ASP A 126 -13.48 -6.07 0.43
CA ASP A 126 -13.15 -4.90 1.25
C ASP A 126 -12.96 -3.62 0.42
N LEU A 127 -12.64 -3.76 -0.86
CA LEU A 127 -12.49 -2.64 -1.79
C LEU A 127 -13.81 -2.22 -2.43
N ASP A 128 -14.90 -2.95 -2.22
CA ASP A 128 -16.12 -2.77 -3.00
C ASP A 128 -16.90 -1.49 -2.60
N SER A 129 -16.38 -0.36 -3.06
CA SER A 129 -16.94 0.97 -3.02
C SER A 129 -17.98 1.15 -4.14
N GLY A 130 -19.03 0.32 -4.16
CA GLY A 130 -20.31 0.63 -4.82
C GLY A 130 -20.33 0.86 -6.34
N ALA A 131 -19.24 0.63 -7.08
CA ALA A 131 -19.18 0.79 -8.53
C ALA A 131 -19.16 -0.57 -9.24
N ALA A 132 -20.11 -0.79 -10.14
CA ALA A 132 -20.27 -2.05 -10.88
C ALA A 132 -19.09 -2.31 -11.83
N GLY A 133 -18.17 -3.22 -11.49
CA GLY A 133 -17.06 -3.61 -12.35
C GLY A 133 -16.30 -4.83 -11.84
N ARG A 134 -15.62 -5.56 -12.72
CA ARG A 134 -14.90 -6.82 -12.40
C ARG A 134 -13.39 -6.64 -12.14
N GLY A 135 -12.93 -5.39 -12.04
CA GLY A 135 -11.50 -5.05 -11.91
C GLY A 135 -11.11 -4.47 -10.55
N ILE A 136 -9.81 -4.28 -10.39
CA ILE A 136 -9.18 -3.66 -9.22
C ILE A 136 -9.12 -2.14 -9.43
N PRO A 137 -9.51 -1.30 -8.47
CA PRO A 137 -9.35 0.15 -8.58
C PRO A 137 -7.90 0.54 -8.91
N GLU A 138 -7.67 1.40 -9.91
CA GLU A 138 -6.32 1.76 -10.36
C GLU A 138 -5.45 2.28 -9.21
N ASN A 139 -6.00 3.13 -8.34
CA ASN A 139 -5.26 3.67 -7.20
C ASN A 139 -4.79 2.57 -6.24
N GLU A 140 -5.61 1.53 -6.02
CA GLU A 140 -5.22 0.41 -5.18
C GLU A 140 -4.16 -0.46 -5.89
N LEU A 141 -4.30 -0.71 -7.18
CA LEU A 141 -3.29 -1.43 -7.95
C LEU A 141 -1.94 -0.71 -7.91
N LEU A 142 -1.94 0.61 -8.08
CA LEU A 142 -0.72 1.43 -7.97
C LEU A 142 -0.11 1.34 -6.58
N ASP A 143 -0.92 1.32 -5.53
CA ASP A 143 -0.47 1.20 -4.15
C ASP A 143 0.19 -0.16 -3.88
N VAL A 144 -0.45 -1.26 -4.32
CA VAL A 144 0.11 -2.61 -4.21
C VAL A 144 1.40 -2.73 -5.00
N VAL A 145 1.43 -2.32 -6.28
CA VAL A 145 2.63 -2.41 -7.13
C VAL A 145 3.77 -1.58 -6.55
N SER A 146 3.49 -0.39 -6.03
CA SER A 146 4.54 0.45 -5.44
C SER A 146 5.14 -0.19 -4.18
N VAL A 147 4.29 -0.69 -3.29
CA VAL A 147 4.72 -1.24 -2.00
C VAL A 147 5.34 -2.63 -2.15
N VAL A 148 4.60 -3.56 -2.75
CA VAL A 148 5.03 -4.95 -2.91
C VAL A 148 6.15 -5.05 -3.94
N GLY A 149 6.02 -4.38 -5.09
CA GLY A 149 7.05 -4.32 -6.12
C GLY A 149 8.25 -3.45 -5.76
N ARG A 150 8.20 -2.76 -4.61
CA ARG A 150 9.27 -1.90 -4.09
C ARG A 150 9.75 -0.88 -5.13
N THR A 151 8.79 -0.22 -5.76
CA THR A 151 9.01 0.79 -6.79
C THR A 151 8.28 2.07 -6.43
N ASP A 152 8.75 3.20 -6.93
CA ASP A 152 8.03 4.47 -6.76
C ASP A 152 6.72 4.49 -7.58
N ARG A 153 5.79 5.35 -7.17
CA ARG A 153 4.46 5.45 -7.79
C ARG A 153 4.52 5.86 -9.25
N GLU A 154 5.48 6.69 -9.66
CA GLU A 154 5.60 7.13 -11.06
C GLU A 154 6.01 5.95 -11.95
N THR A 155 6.95 5.14 -11.49
CA THR A 155 7.34 3.89 -12.15
C THR A 155 6.16 2.91 -12.17
N ALA A 156 5.47 2.68 -11.05
CA ALA A 156 4.28 1.82 -11.01
C ALA A 156 3.22 2.26 -12.02
N LYS A 157 2.96 3.58 -12.09
CA LYS A 157 2.03 4.16 -13.05
C LYS A 157 2.48 3.94 -14.49
N ALA A 158 3.76 4.14 -14.78
CA ALA A 158 4.31 3.90 -16.11
C ALA A 158 4.21 2.42 -16.52
N GLU A 159 4.39 1.47 -15.60
CA GLU A 159 4.17 0.04 -15.90
C GLU A 159 2.69 -0.26 -16.19
N VAL A 160 1.75 0.32 -15.42
CA VAL A 160 0.31 0.16 -15.66
C VAL A 160 -0.08 0.72 -17.03
N GLU A 161 0.39 1.91 -17.39
CA GLU A 161 0.11 2.50 -18.71
C GLU A 161 0.72 1.67 -19.85
N ARG A 162 1.94 1.15 -19.70
CA ARG A 162 2.54 0.25 -20.70
C ARG A 162 1.74 -1.03 -20.89
N ALA A 163 1.27 -1.65 -19.81
CA ALA A 163 0.46 -2.86 -19.88
C ALA A 163 -0.90 -2.61 -20.56
N ARG A 164 -1.47 -1.41 -20.40
CA ARG A 164 -2.66 -0.97 -21.17
C ARG A 164 -2.35 -0.80 -22.66
N GLU A 165 -1.27 -0.11 -22.99
CA GLU A 165 -0.84 0.10 -24.38
C GLU A 165 -0.52 -1.21 -25.11
N ALA A 166 0.04 -2.18 -24.39
CA ALA A 166 0.31 -3.53 -24.90
C ALA A 166 -0.95 -4.39 -25.09
N GLY A 167 -2.09 -3.95 -24.55
CA GLY A 167 -3.35 -4.71 -24.58
C GLY A 167 -3.38 -5.86 -23.59
N ASP A 168 -2.55 -5.84 -22.53
CA ASP A 168 -2.59 -6.82 -21.44
C ASP A 168 -3.65 -6.46 -20.39
N LEU A 169 -3.96 -5.17 -20.25
CA LEU A 169 -4.96 -4.64 -19.32
C LEU A 169 -6.05 -3.85 -20.06
N ALA A 170 -7.30 -4.06 -19.66
CA ALA A 170 -8.45 -3.25 -20.10
C ALA A 170 -9.01 -2.44 -18.92
N GLU A 171 -9.43 -1.21 -19.20
CA GLU A 171 -10.32 -0.44 -18.32
C GLU A 171 -11.76 -0.85 -18.60
N ASP A 172 -12.56 -1.04 -17.54
CA ASP A 172 -14.01 -1.03 -17.72
C ASP A 172 -14.45 0.39 -18.14
N ALA A 173 -15.49 0.47 -18.99
CA ALA A 173 -15.84 1.66 -19.78
C ALA A 173 -16.31 2.90 -18.99
N ASP A 174 -16.14 2.96 -17.68
CA ASP A 174 -16.46 4.13 -16.85
C ASP A 174 -15.23 5.04 -16.70
N GLN A 175 -15.22 6.10 -17.51
CA GLN A 175 -14.26 7.20 -17.53
C GLN A 175 -14.39 8.10 -16.28
N HIS A 176 -14.07 7.59 -15.11
CA HIS A 176 -13.88 8.36 -13.88
C HIS A 176 -12.45 8.18 -13.35
N PRO A 177 -11.90 9.11 -12.53
CA PRO A 177 -10.57 9.00 -11.91
C PRO A 177 -10.40 7.82 -10.93
N GLU A 178 -11.37 6.90 -10.91
CA GLU A 178 -11.42 5.64 -10.15
C GLU A 178 -11.62 4.45 -11.11
N ALA A 179 -10.98 4.49 -12.28
CA ALA A 179 -11.08 3.42 -13.27
C ALA A 179 -10.59 2.08 -12.69
N ARG A 180 -11.34 1.00 -12.94
CA ARG A 180 -10.98 -0.36 -12.53
C ARG A 180 -10.22 -1.08 -13.65
N VAL A 181 -9.18 -1.82 -13.28
CA VAL A 181 -8.24 -2.50 -14.19
C VAL A 181 -8.47 -4.01 -14.13
N ARG A 182 -8.53 -4.67 -15.29
CA ARG A 182 -8.65 -6.13 -15.42
C ARG A 182 -7.80 -6.68 -16.58
N PRO A 183 -7.46 -7.98 -16.59
CA PRO A 183 -6.75 -8.61 -17.70
C PRO A 183 -7.59 -8.58 -18.97
N VAL A 184 -6.94 -8.49 -20.13
CA VAL A 184 -7.58 -8.70 -21.43
C VAL A 184 -7.76 -10.20 -21.70
N GLU A 185 -8.95 -10.59 -22.19
CA GLU A 185 -9.33 -11.96 -22.59
C GLU A 185 -8.59 -12.43 -23.85
#